data_AF-A0A7X9G6W7-F1
#
_entry.id   AF-A0A7X9G6W7-F1
#
_cell.length_a   1.000
_cell.length_b   1.000
_cell.length_c   1.000
_cell.angle_alpha   90.00
_cell.angle_beta   90.00
_cell.angle_gamma   90.00
#
_symmetry.space_group_name_H-M   'P 1'
#
loop_
_entity.id
_entity.type
_entity.pdbx_description
1 polymer ?
#
loop_
_entity_poly.entity_id
_entity_poly.type
_entity_poly.pdbx_seq_one_letter_code
_entity_poly.pdbx_strand_id
1 'polypeptide(L)'
;EVIVNDGHGPGAIDPNLLHVQAKLIRGATNPVYPWGLDRSFAAFAFVGQHAKSRTSYSHLTHTGNFSVLSCAVNGYEIGEFGQCAYCAWELGIPAIFAGGEKALCAEAEELAPGIVTAAVKEGLLEDEFDHYDAKSYAAAKLSAMHLSPQKACELIAEKAALAARKLQSEPQSFSYRPISAPYKIITTFRAQDNRPPFRLLREDAKSFTDAMNQPGRKIEIGAPDN
;
A
#
# COMPACT_ATOMS: atom_id res chain seq x y z
N GLU A 1 21.50 5.87 5.72
CA GLU A 1 21.00 6.61 4.54
C GLU A 1 19.48 6.52 4.51
N VAL A 2 18.78 7.52 3.95
CA VAL A 2 17.31 7.50 3.80
C VAL A 2 16.98 7.85 2.35
N ILE A 3 16.34 6.91 1.65
CA ILE A 3 15.80 7.13 0.31
C ILE A 3 14.28 7.28 0.44
N VAL A 4 13.75 8.38 -0.11
CA VAL A 4 12.32 8.67 -0.14
C VAL A 4 11.84 8.47 -1.57
N ASN A 5 10.89 7.56 -1.76
CA ASN A 5 10.22 7.36 -3.04
C ASN A 5 8.87 8.11 -3.02
N ASP A 6 8.69 9.04 -3.96
CA ASP A 6 7.41 9.70 -4.19
C ASP A 6 6.52 8.82 -5.07
N GLY A 7 5.80 7.89 -4.44
CA GLY A 7 4.93 6.93 -5.11
C GLY A 7 3.56 7.48 -5.52
N HIS A 8 3.27 8.77 -5.29
CA HIS A 8 1.94 9.34 -5.56
C HIS A 8 1.85 9.88 -6.98
N GLY A 9 1.29 9.11 -7.93
CA GLY A 9 0.94 9.59 -9.27
C GLY A 9 2.05 10.44 -9.94
N PRO A 10 1.80 11.72 -10.29
CA PRO A 10 2.81 12.61 -10.88
C PRO A 10 3.82 13.19 -9.87
N GLY A 11 3.70 12.86 -8.58
CA GLY A 11 4.50 13.32 -7.46
C GLY A 11 3.80 14.41 -6.64
N ALA A 12 3.99 14.38 -5.32
CA ALA A 12 3.44 15.34 -4.37
C ALA A 12 4.47 15.92 -3.37
N ILE A 13 5.68 15.37 -3.33
CA ILE A 13 6.73 15.83 -2.40
C ILE A 13 7.37 17.11 -2.93
N ASP A 14 7.38 18.15 -2.09
CA ASP A 14 8.18 19.36 -2.31
C ASP A 14 9.65 19.08 -1.93
N PRO A 15 10.59 19.06 -2.90
CA PRO A 15 12.01 18.81 -2.61
C PRO A 15 12.64 19.88 -1.72
N ASN A 16 12.09 21.09 -1.63
CA ASN A 16 12.62 22.15 -0.77
C ASN A 16 12.34 21.90 0.73
N LEU A 17 11.34 21.08 1.03
CA LEU A 17 10.97 20.71 2.40
C LEU A 17 11.56 19.35 2.81
N LEU A 18 12.26 18.66 1.91
CA LEU A 18 12.87 17.39 2.19
C LEU A 18 14.07 17.55 3.13
N HIS A 19 14.23 16.61 4.06
CA HIS A 19 15.37 16.61 4.96
C HIS A 19 16.70 16.55 4.19
N VAL A 20 17.67 17.39 4.57
CA VAL A 20 18.94 17.59 3.83
C VAL A 20 19.80 16.32 3.66
N GLN A 21 19.57 15.29 4.48
CA GLN A 21 20.27 14.00 4.39
C GLN A 21 19.50 12.93 3.60
N ALA A 22 18.25 13.20 3.20
CA ALA A 22 17.45 12.27 2.43
C ALA A 22 17.70 12.45 0.92
N LYS A 23 17.55 11.36 0.18
CA LYS A 23 17.57 11.37 -1.29
C LYS A 23 16.16 11.10 -1.80
N LEU A 24 15.74 11.80 -2.84
CA LEU A 24 14.40 11.69 -3.41
C LEU A 24 14.43 10.97 -4.75
N ILE A 25 13.62 9.92 -4.88
CA ILE A 25 13.21 9.36 -6.16
C ILE A 25 11.87 9.99 -6.51
N ARG A 26 11.83 10.78 -7.60
CA ARG A 26 10.59 11.35 -8.14
C ARG A 26 10.11 10.52 -9.33
N GLY A 27 8.89 10.03 -9.25
CA GLY A 27 8.30 9.17 -10.27
C GLY A 27 8.68 7.70 -10.12
N ALA A 28 8.11 6.85 -10.98
CA ALA A 28 8.33 5.42 -10.93
C ALA A 28 9.71 5.01 -11.45
N THR A 29 10.29 3.97 -10.82
CA THR A 29 11.43 3.23 -11.37
C THR A 29 10.99 2.34 -12.52
N ASN A 30 11.96 1.80 -13.28
CA ASN A 30 11.70 0.75 -14.26
C ASN A 30 12.62 -0.45 -13.98
N PRO A 31 12.10 -1.60 -13.50
CA PRO A 31 10.68 -1.90 -13.23
C PRO A 31 10.07 -1.06 -12.09
N VAL A 32 8.73 -0.98 -12.04
CA VAL A 32 8.00 -0.16 -11.05
C VAL A 32 8.13 -0.76 -9.66
N TYR A 33 7.79 -2.03 -9.48
CA TYR A 33 8.04 -2.72 -8.21
C TYR A 33 9.49 -3.23 -8.20
N PRO A 34 10.22 -3.10 -7.07
CA PRO A 34 9.73 -2.74 -5.74
C PRO A 34 9.98 -1.26 -5.38
N TRP A 35 9.81 -0.34 -6.32
CA TRP A 35 9.99 1.11 -6.15
C TRP A 35 11.43 1.52 -5.77
N GLY A 36 12.41 0.81 -6.33
CA GLY A 36 13.84 1.05 -6.09
C GLY A 36 14.40 0.39 -4.83
N LEU A 37 13.60 -0.44 -4.14
CA LEU A 37 14.07 -1.25 -3.03
C LEU A 37 14.96 -2.41 -3.52
N ASP A 38 16.04 -2.67 -2.80
CA ASP A 38 16.89 -3.84 -3.01
C ASP A 38 17.44 -4.36 -1.66
N ARG A 39 18.22 -5.45 -1.69
CA ARG A 39 18.75 -6.09 -0.48
C ARG A 39 19.74 -5.25 0.34
N SER A 40 20.16 -4.07 -0.13
CA SER A 40 21.03 -3.16 0.64
C SER A 40 20.28 -2.36 1.71
N PHE A 41 18.96 -2.30 1.62
CA PHE A 41 18.14 -1.60 2.59
C PHE A 41 17.92 -2.42 3.86
N ALA A 42 17.96 -1.74 5.01
CA ALA A 42 17.72 -2.37 6.31
C ALA A 42 16.24 -2.39 6.72
N ALA A 43 15.40 -1.54 6.12
CA ALA A 43 14.01 -1.38 6.53
C ALA A 43 13.14 -0.73 5.44
N PHE A 44 11.84 -1.01 5.50
CA PHE A 44 10.80 -0.36 4.70
C PHE A 44 9.86 0.44 5.60
N ALA A 45 9.48 1.64 5.15
CA ALA A 45 8.52 2.52 5.83
C ALA A 45 7.53 3.11 4.82
N PHE A 46 6.26 3.22 5.21
CA PHE A 46 5.17 3.68 4.35
C PHE A 46 4.45 4.87 4.99
N VAL A 47 4.51 6.05 4.37
CA VAL A 47 4.12 7.32 5.03
C VAL A 47 3.12 8.10 4.17
N GLY A 48 2.08 8.63 4.81
CA GLY A 48 1.08 9.52 4.19
C GLY A 48 -0.04 8.81 3.43
N GLN A 49 -0.31 7.54 3.76
CA GLN A 49 -1.11 6.66 2.90
C GLN A 49 -2.49 6.31 3.48
N HIS A 50 -3.37 5.77 2.63
CA HIS A 50 -4.70 5.24 2.99
C HIS A 50 -4.72 3.70 2.96
N ALA A 51 -5.81 3.10 3.41
CA ALA A 51 -6.02 1.65 3.30
C ALA A 51 -6.36 1.21 1.87
N LYS A 52 -6.46 -0.10 1.66
CA LYS A 52 -6.92 -0.74 0.42
C LYS A 52 -8.36 -0.37 0.05
N SER A 53 -8.69 -0.50 -1.24
CA SER A 53 -10.07 -0.24 -1.72
C SER A 53 -11.09 -1.05 -0.93
N ARG A 54 -12.31 -0.51 -0.81
CA ARG A 54 -13.44 -1.07 -0.05
C ARG A 54 -13.26 -1.08 1.47
N THR A 55 -12.29 -0.33 1.98
CA THR A 55 -12.11 -0.20 3.43
C THR A 55 -13.06 0.87 4.00
N SER A 56 -13.92 0.45 4.93
CA SER A 56 -14.77 1.35 5.72
C SER A 56 -13.91 2.32 6.52
N TYR A 57 -14.40 3.55 6.70
CA TYR A 57 -13.72 4.60 7.45
C TYR A 57 -12.33 4.96 6.90
N SER A 58 -12.18 4.86 5.58
CA SER A 58 -10.94 5.20 4.85
C SER A 58 -11.16 6.32 3.82
N HIS A 59 -10.38 7.39 3.93
CA HIS A 59 -10.39 8.60 3.10
C HIS A 59 -9.55 8.42 1.83
N LEU A 60 -10.15 8.72 0.68
CA LEU A 60 -9.60 8.50 -0.66
C LEU A 60 -9.21 7.05 -0.91
N THR A 61 -9.86 6.10 -0.24
CA THR A 61 -9.43 4.70 -0.26
C THR A 61 -9.48 4.11 -1.67
N HIS A 62 -8.38 3.49 -2.11
CA HIS A 62 -8.26 2.79 -3.39
C HIS A 62 -7.05 1.86 -3.39
N THR A 63 -6.80 1.18 -4.51
CA THR A 63 -5.61 0.35 -4.70
C THR A 63 -5.06 0.55 -6.09
N GLY A 64 -4.00 1.35 -6.22
CA GLY A 64 -3.40 1.81 -7.47
C GLY A 64 -4.22 2.93 -8.13
N ASN A 65 -5.51 2.70 -8.33
CA ASN A 65 -6.45 3.74 -8.78
C ASN A 65 -7.90 3.39 -8.36
N PHE A 66 -8.81 4.36 -8.44
CA PHE A 66 -10.21 4.19 -8.04
C PHE A 66 -11.03 3.20 -8.90
N SER A 67 -10.53 2.78 -10.07
CA SER A 67 -11.20 1.74 -10.86
C SER A 67 -10.93 0.33 -10.34
N VAL A 68 -9.93 0.14 -9.47
CA VAL A 68 -9.69 -1.15 -8.82
C VAL A 68 -10.71 -1.34 -7.71
N LEU A 69 -11.47 -2.42 -7.80
CA LEU A 69 -12.41 -2.88 -6.76
C LEU A 69 -11.66 -3.67 -5.69
N SER A 70 -10.78 -4.60 -6.10
CA SER A 70 -9.92 -5.34 -5.17
C SER A 70 -8.67 -5.87 -5.87
N CYS A 71 -7.63 -6.13 -5.08
CA CYS A 71 -6.43 -6.85 -5.50
C CYS A 71 -6.15 -7.93 -4.47
N ALA A 72 -6.04 -9.18 -4.88
CA ALA A 72 -5.80 -10.31 -3.99
C ALA A 72 -4.62 -11.16 -4.47
N VAL A 73 -3.74 -11.56 -3.54
CA VAL A 73 -2.67 -12.54 -3.77
C VAL A 73 -3.03 -13.82 -3.03
N ASN A 74 -3.11 -14.95 -3.75
CA ASN A 74 -3.47 -16.26 -3.21
C ASN A 74 -4.77 -16.20 -2.35
N GLY A 75 -5.76 -15.43 -2.81
CA GLY A 75 -7.03 -15.22 -2.12
C GLY A 75 -7.01 -14.21 -0.96
N TYR A 76 -5.86 -13.60 -0.64
CA TYR A 76 -5.74 -12.57 0.39
C TYR A 76 -5.76 -11.16 -0.22
N GLU A 77 -6.74 -10.35 0.15
CA GLU A 77 -6.86 -8.97 -0.33
C GLU A 77 -5.80 -8.05 0.24
N ILE A 78 -5.07 -7.38 -0.64
CA ILE A 78 -3.98 -6.43 -0.34
C ILE A 78 -4.22 -5.08 -0.99
N GLY A 79 -3.85 -4.01 -0.27
CA GLY A 79 -3.72 -2.66 -0.83
C GLY A 79 -2.33 -2.39 -1.40
N GLU A 80 -2.05 -1.11 -1.61
CA GLU A 80 -0.74 -0.61 -2.03
C GLU A 80 0.33 -0.89 -0.96
N PHE A 81 -0.04 -0.80 0.32
CA PHE A 81 0.84 -1.20 1.42
C PHE A 81 1.25 -2.66 1.25
N GLY A 82 0.30 -3.58 1.10
CA GLY A 82 0.60 -5.01 0.93
C GLY A 82 1.43 -5.32 -0.30
N GLN A 83 1.20 -4.62 -1.42
CA GLN A 83 2.01 -4.77 -2.64
C GLN A 83 3.48 -4.40 -2.41
N CYS A 84 3.75 -3.28 -1.75
CA CYS A 84 5.11 -2.85 -1.44
C CYS A 84 5.74 -3.69 -0.32
N ALA A 85 4.96 -3.99 0.72
CA ALA A 85 5.37 -4.77 1.89
C ALA A 85 5.79 -6.19 1.50
N TYR A 86 5.06 -6.86 0.60
CA TYR A 86 5.45 -8.20 0.13
C TYR A 86 6.69 -8.19 -0.77
N CYS A 87 6.91 -7.12 -1.54
CA CYS A 87 8.18 -6.95 -2.24
C CYS A 87 9.35 -6.79 -1.25
N ALA A 88 9.16 -5.99 -0.19
CA ALA A 88 10.16 -5.85 0.87
C ALA A 88 10.41 -7.19 1.59
N TRP A 89 9.36 -7.94 1.90
CA TRP A 89 9.46 -9.26 2.50
C TRP A 89 10.27 -10.24 1.65
N GLU A 90 10.05 -10.29 0.32
CA GLU A 90 10.83 -11.12 -0.61
C GLU A 90 12.34 -10.80 -0.60
N LEU A 91 12.69 -9.54 -0.34
CA LEU A 91 14.06 -9.07 -0.19
C LEU A 91 14.64 -9.33 1.21
N GLY A 92 13.84 -9.81 2.17
CA GLY A 92 14.22 -10.02 3.56
C GLY A 92 14.21 -8.73 4.39
N ILE A 93 13.47 -7.72 3.96
CA ILE A 93 13.46 -6.38 4.56
C ILE A 93 12.20 -6.23 5.42
N PRO A 94 12.32 -5.87 6.71
CA PRO A 94 11.16 -5.65 7.58
C PRO A 94 10.45 -4.34 7.26
N ALA A 95 9.12 -4.38 7.24
CA ALA A 95 8.27 -3.20 7.26
C ALA A 95 8.18 -2.72 8.71
N ILE A 96 8.84 -1.60 9.00
CA ILE A 96 9.00 -1.14 10.39
C ILE A 96 8.00 -0.07 10.79
N PHE A 97 7.50 0.70 9.82
CA PHE A 97 6.64 1.85 10.07
C PHE A 97 5.57 2.04 9.00
N ALA A 98 4.33 2.30 9.43
CA ALA A 98 3.25 2.78 8.57
C ALA A 98 2.54 3.98 9.20
N GLY A 99 2.42 5.09 8.48
CA GLY A 99 1.78 6.30 8.98
C GLY A 99 0.82 6.92 7.96
N GLY A 100 -0.30 7.44 8.43
CA GLY A 100 -1.32 8.03 7.55
C GLY A 100 -2.69 7.87 8.17
N GLU A 101 -3.44 6.90 7.69
CA GLU A 101 -4.80 6.66 8.16
C GLU A 101 -4.93 5.57 9.21
N LYS A 102 -5.92 5.69 10.10
CA LYS A 102 -6.27 4.65 11.08
C LYS A 102 -6.56 3.29 10.43
N ALA A 103 -7.31 3.27 9.32
CA ALA A 103 -7.60 2.06 8.57
C ALA A 103 -6.34 1.43 7.94
N LEU A 104 -5.42 2.25 7.42
CA LEU A 104 -4.11 1.78 6.96
C LEU A 104 -3.31 1.16 8.11
N CYS A 105 -3.35 1.77 9.30
CA CYS A 105 -2.62 1.24 10.46
C CYS A 105 -3.11 -0.18 10.80
N ALA A 106 -4.43 -0.40 10.80
CA ALA A 106 -5.00 -1.72 11.03
C ALA A 106 -4.61 -2.72 9.92
N GLU A 107 -4.70 -2.33 8.64
CA GLU A 107 -4.25 -3.17 7.51
C GLU A 107 -2.76 -3.54 7.65
N ALA A 108 -1.93 -2.58 8.05
CA ALA A 108 -0.50 -2.78 8.19
C ALA A 108 -0.15 -3.70 9.35
N GLU A 109 -0.82 -3.56 10.49
CA GLU A 109 -0.64 -4.43 11.66
C GLU A 109 -1.07 -5.88 11.39
N GLU A 110 -2.15 -6.07 10.63
CA GLU A 110 -2.61 -7.40 10.22
C GLU A 110 -1.60 -8.08 9.27
N LEU A 111 -1.10 -7.33 8.28
CA LEU A 111 -0.20 -7.87 7.25
C LEU A 111 1.24 -8.03 7.75
N ALA A 112 1.73 -7.09 8.57
CA ALA A 112 3.09 -7.04 9.07
C ALA A 112 3.13 -6.95 10.61
N PRO A 113 2.82 -8.04 11.35
CA PRO A 113 2.81 -8.01 12.80
C PRO A 113 4.15 -7.54 13.36
N GLY A 114 4.09 -6.57 14.29
CA GLY A 114 5.25 -5.92 14.88
C GLY A 114 5.60 -4.56 14.28
N ILE A 115 5.00 -4.17 13.16
CA ILE A 115 5.13 -2.81 12.61
C ILE A 115 4.66 -1.76 13.62
N VAL A 116 5.29 -0.59 13.61
CA VAL A 116 4.84 0.56 14.41
C VAL A 116 3.97 1.47 13.54
N THR A 117 2.82 1.89 14.06
CA THR A 117 1.85 2.67 13.29
C THR A 117 1.61 4.07 13.84
N ALA A 118 1.20 4.99 12.96
CA ALA A 118 0.81 6.36 13.29
C ALA A 118 -0.47 6.78 12.54
N ALA A 119 -1.62 6.69 13.22
CA ALA A 119 -2.90 7.14 12.69
C ALA A 119 -3.05 8.66 12.88
N VAL A 120 -3.01 9.43 11.79
CA VAL A 120 -3.13 10.89 11.80
C VAL A 120 -4.42 11.42 11.16
N LYS A 121 -5.19 10.52 10.53
CA LYS A 121 -6.53 10.79 10.00
C LYS A 121 -7.40 9.53 10.07
N GLU A 122 -8.71 9.70 9.98
CA GLU A 122 -9.67 8.62 9.74
C GLU A 122 -10.79 9.09 8.78
N GLY A 123 -11.26 8.20 7.92
CA GLY A 123 -12.43 8.45 7.09
C GLY A 123 -13.71 8.39 7.92
N LEU A 124 -14.79 9.02 7.44
CA LEU A 124 -16.03 9.18 8.21
C LEU A 124 -17.20 8.31 7.74
N LEU A 125 -17.02 7.55 6.65
CA LEU A 125 -18.08 6.77 6.02
C LEU A 125 -17.72 5.29 5.94
N GLU A 126 -18.72 4.44 6.16
CA GLU A 126 -18.66 3.03 5.82
C GLU A 126 -18.51 2.83 4.30
N ASP A 127 -18.01 1.67 3.89
CA ASP A 127 -17.88 1.32 2.47
C ASP A 127 -18.97 0.32 2.06
N GLU A 128 -19.97 0.83 1.34
CA GLU A 128 -21.04 0.04 0.73
C GLU A 128 -21.12 0.28 -0.79
N PHE A 129 -19.99 0.71 -1.39
CA PHE A 129 -19.97 1.32 -2.71
C PHE A 129 -19.46 0.39 -3.82
N ASP A 130 -19.60 -0.93 -3.66
CA ASP A 130 -19.18 -1.92 -4.67
C ASP A 130 -19.88 -1.72 -6.03
N HIS A 131 -21.10 -1.20 -5.99
CA HIS A 131 -21.93 -0.88 -7.16
C HIS A 131 -21.52 0.42 -7.87
N TYR A 132 -20.64 1.24 -7.29
CA TYR A 132 -20.17 2.48 -7.91
C TYR A 132 -19.15 2.20 -9.01
N ASP A 133 -19.25 3.00 -10.07
CA ASP A 133 -18.16 3.16 -11.04
C ASP A 133 -16.98 3.91 -10.40
N ALA A 134 -15.84 3.93 -11.11
CA ALA A 134 -14.61 4.54 -10.58
C ALA A 134 -14.78 6.01 -10.16
N LYS A 135 -15.56 6.78 -10.93
CA LYS A 135 -15.75 8.22 -10.69
C LYS A 135 -16.63 8.46 -9.46
N SER A 136 -17.73 7.73 -9.34
CA SER A 136 -18.66 7.83 -8.22
C SER A 136 -18.00 7.34 -6.93
N TYR A 137 -17.19 6.27 -7.02
CA TYR A 137 -16.41 5.78 -5.89
C TYR A 137 -15.41 6.82 -5.37
N ALA A 138 -14.65 7.46 -6.27
CA ALA A 138 -13.74 8.54 -5.89
C ALA A 138 -14.45 9.72 -5.19
N ALA A 139 -15.63 10.12 -5.68
CA ALA A 139 -16.40 11.21 -5.10
C ALA A 139 -17.00 10.86 -3.73
N ALA A 140 -17.31 9.59 -3.48
CA ALA A 140 -17.92 9.13 -2.23
C ALA A 140 -16.93 9.06 -1.06
N LYS A 141 -15.64 8.84 -1.33
CA LYS A 141 -14.62 8.60 -0.30
C LYS A 141 -13.87 9.87 0.12
N LEU A 142 -14.47 11.06 0.03
CA LEU A 142 -13.80 12.35 0.29
C LEU A 142 -13.82 12.82 1.76
N SER A 143 -14.65 12.24 2.62
CA SER A 143 -14.83 12.75 3.99
C SER A 143 -13.81 12.15 4.98
N ALA A 144 -13.21 13.02 5.81
CA ALA A 144 -12.21 12.63 6.78
C ALA A 144 -12.13 13.58 7.97
N MET A 145 -11.71 13.04 9.11
CA MET A 145 -11.25 13.80 10.26
C MET A 145 -9.73 13.69 10.36
N HIS A 146 -9.08 14.83 10.58
CA HIS A 146 -7.62 14.94 10.60
C HIS A 146 -7.14 15.49 11.93
N LEU A 147 -5.98 15.02 12.38
CA LEU A 147 -5.18 15.78 13.34
C LEU A 147 -4.70 17.09 12.69
N SER A 148 -4.39 18.10 13.52
CA SER A 148 -3.71 19.29 13.01
C SER A 148 -2.35 18.90 12.39
N PRO A 149 -1.86 19.61 11.37
CA PRO A 149 -0.60 19.26 10.71
C PRO A 149 0.57 19.12 11.70
N GLN A 150 0.68 20.03 12.67
CA GLN A 150 1.71 19.95 13.70
C GLN A 150 1.58 18.67 14.53
N LYS A 151 0.37 18.31 14.96
CA LYS A 151 0.16 17.11 15.77
C LYS A 151 0.42 15.83 14.98
N ALA A 152 0.06 15.81 13.70
CA ALA A 152 0.36 14.71 12.79
C ALA A 152 1.88 14.52 12.65
N CYS A 153 2.64 15.59 12.43
CA CYS A 153 4.10 15.55 12.33
C CYS A 153 4.75 15.06 13.63
N GLU A 154 4.31 15.56 14.78
CA GLU A 154 4.80 15.10 16.10
C GLU A 154 4.59 13.60 16.29
N LEU A 155 3.38 13.10 16.00
CA LEU A 155 3.05 11.68 16.14
C LEU A 155 3.86 10.80 15.17
N ILE A 156 3.98 11.22 13.90
CA ILE A 156 4.78 10.50 12.90
C ILE A 156 6.24 10.45 13.34
N ALA A 157 6.81 11.56 13.82
CA ALA A 157 8.19 11.61 14.29
C ALA A 157 8.43 10.69 15.49
N GLU A 158 7.53 10.74 16.49
CA GLU A 158 7.60 9.88 17.68
C GLU A 158 7.59 8.39 17.29
N LYS A 159 6.63 8.00 16.44
CA LYS A 159 6.41 6.60 16.05
C LYS A 159 7.47 6.09 15.08
N ALA A 160 7.94 6.91 14.15
CA ALA A 160 9.06 6.54 13.29
C ALA A 160 10.36 6.35 14.10
N ALA A 161 10.61 7.20 15.10
CA ALA A 161 11.75 7.03 15.99
C ALA A 161 11.63 5.77 16.86
N LEU A 162 10.42 5.44 17.32
CA LEU A 162 10.14 4.17 18.02
C LEU A 162 10.40 2.98 17.10
N ALA A 163 9.92 3.00 15.85
CA ALA A 163 10.15 1.95 14.86
C ALA A 163 11.64 1.70 14.62
N ALA A 164 12.42 2.77 14.44
CA ALA A 164 13.86 2.68 14.23
C ALA A 164 14.60 2.10 15.45
N ARG A 165 14.23 2.52 16.68
CA ARG A 165 14.79 1.94 17.91
C ARG A 165 14.43 0.46 18.06
N LYS A 166 13.17 0.12 17.79
CA LYS A 166 12.67 -1.26 17.86
C LYS A 166 13.38 -2.17 16.86
N LEU A 167 13.66 -1.69 15.65
CA LEU A 167 14.48 -2.44 14.68
C LEU A 167 15.88 -2.74 15.21
N GLN A 168 16.49 -1.81 15.94
CA GLN A 168 17.82 -2.02 16.52
C GLN A 168 17.81 -2.98 17.70
N SER A 169 16.81 -2.89 18.58
CA SER A 169 16.75 -3.70 19.81
C SER A 169 16.14 -5.07 19.60
N GLU A 170 15.11 -5.18 18.77
CA GLU A 170 14.26 -6.36 18.62
C GLU A 170 13.91 -6.62 17.13
N PRO A 171 14.91 -6.77 16.23
CA PRO A 171 14.63 -6.93 14.79
C PRO A 171 13.75 -8.14 14.47
N GLN A 172 13.80 -9.19 15.29
CA GLN A 172 12.98 -10.41 15.14
C GLN A 172 11.49 -10.20 15.47
N SER A 173 11.13 -9.05 16.04
CA SER A 173 9.73 -8.72 16.34
C SER A 173 8.93 -8.31 15.10
N PHE A 174 9.59 -8.00 13.98
CA PHE A 174 8.94 -7.67 12.72
C PHE A 174 8.75 -8.93 11.89
N SER A 175 7.52 -9.19 11.48
CA SER A 175 7.15 -10.36 10.69
C SER A 175 6.14 -9.96 9.61
N TYR A 176 5.82 -10.92 8.75
CA TYR A 176 4.79 -10.76 7.71
C TYR A 176 3.85 -11.96 7.74
N ARG A 177 2.58 -11.72 7.41
CA ARG A 177 1.65 -12.78 7.06
C ARG A 177 2.20 -13.51 5.82
N PRO A 178 2.54 -14.80 5.89
CA PRO A 178 3.26 -15.47 4.82
C PRO A 178 2.39 -15.65 3.56
N ILE A 179 3.03 -15.54 2.40
CA ILE A 179 2.50 -15.98 1.10
C ILE A 179 3.52 -16.91 0.45
N SER A 180 3.09 -17.83 -0.40
CA SER A 180 3.99 -18.79 -1.04
C SER A 180 3.69 -18.94 -2.53
N ALA A 181 4.70 -19.34 -3.30
CA ALA A 181 4.50 -19.71 -4.68
C ALA A 181 3.61 -20.98 -4.79
N PRO A 182 2.85 -21.16 -5.90
CA PRO A 182 2.72 -20.21 -7.00
C PRO A 182 1.94 -18.96 -6.59
N TYR A 183 2.40 -17.78 -7.05
CA TYR A 183 1.73 -16.51 -6.78
C TYR A 183 0.61 -16.28 -7.78
N LYS A 184 -0.62 -16.17 -7.29
CA LYS A 184 -1.81 -15.86 -8.09
C LYS A 184 -2.35 -14.50 -7.67
N ILE A 185 -2.15 -13.48 -8.50
CA ILE A 185 -2.60 -12.11 -8.24
C ILE A 185 -3.81 -11.80 -9.12
N ILE A 186 -4.95 -11.61 -8.49
CA ILE A 186 -6.20 -11.25 -9.15
C ILE A 186 -6.53 -9.81 -8.81
N THR A 187 -6.66 -8.97 -9.83
CA THR A 187 -7.16 -7.60 -9.68
C THR A 187 -8.53 -7.50 -10.32
N THR A 188 -9.54 -7.16 -9.53
CA THR A 188 -10.91 -6.92 -9.98
C THR A 188 -11.12 -5.43 -10.20
N PHE A 189 -11.67 -5.06 -11.35
CA PHE A 189 -11.93 -3.68 -11.74
C PHE A 189 -13.43 -3.41 -11.76
N ARG A 190 -13.81 -2.21 -11.30
CA ARG A 190 -15.16 -1.63 -11.40
C ARG A 190 -15.52 -1.37 -12.86
N ALA A 191 -16.80 -1.13 -13.11
CA ALA A 191 -17.23 -0.55 -14.38
C ALA A 191 -16.60 0.83 -14.57
N GLN A 192 -16.24 1.18 -15.82
CA GLN A 192 -15.65 2.47 -16.15
C GLN A 192 -15.93 2.84 -17.61
N ASP A 193 -16.37 4.07 -17.87
CA ASP A 193 -16.52 4.63 -19.22
C ASP A 193 -17.31 3.72 -20.18
N ASN A 194 -18.49 3.25 -19.74
CA ASN A 194 -19.35 2.27 -20.43
C ASN A 194 -18.74 0.88 -20.67
N ARG A 195 -17.60 0.58 -20.04
CA ARG A 195 -17.03 -0.77 -20.02
C ARG A 195 -17.54 -1.52 -18.78
N PRO A 196 -17.96 -2.78 -18.94
CA PRO A 196 -18.35 -3.60 -17.79
C PRO A 196 -17.13 -3.83 -16.87
N PRO A 197 -17.37 -4.25 -15.61
CA PRO A 197 -16.32 -4.73 -14.73
C PRO A 197 -15.47 -5.82 -15.43
N PHE A 198 -14.24 -6.01 -15.01
CA PHE A 198 -13.38 -7.08 -15.53
C PHE A 198 -12.33 -7.49 -14.50
N ARG A 199 -11.66 -8.62 -14.74
CA ARG A 199 -10.61 -9.14 -13.87
C ARG A 199 -9.33 -9.34 -14.65
N LEU A 200 -8.20 -9.04 -14.01
CA LEU A 200 -6.86 -9.35 -14.50
C LEU A 200 -6.22 -10.38 -13.58
N LEU A 201 -5.59 -11.37 -14.17
CA LEU A 201 -4.82 -12.40 -13.49
C LEU A 201 -3.34 -12.29 -13.86
N ARG A 202 -2.49 -12.32 -12.84
CA ARG A 202 -1.03 -12.50 -12.96
C ARG A 202 -0.68 -13.78 -12.23
N GLU A 203 0.01 -14.68 -12.91
CA GLU A 203 0.40 -16.01 -12.42
C GLU A 203 1.71 -16.42 -13.11
N ASP A 204 2.25 -17.59 -12.79
CA ASP A 204 3.47 -18.15 -13.40
C ASP A 204 4.72 -17.26 -13.29
N ALA A 205 4.76 -16.39 -12.27
CA ALA A 205 5.91 -15.57 -11.95
C ALA A 205 6.92 -16.32 -11.07
N LYS A 206 8.21 -16.01 -11.26
CA LYS A 206 9.31 -16.60 -10.46
C LYS A 206 9.35 -16.06 -9.03
N SER A 207 8.79 -14.88 -8.82
CA SER A 207 8.71 -14.21 -7.53
C SER A 207 7.45 -13.35 -7.45
N PHE A 208 7.10 -12.87 -6.26
CA PHE A 208 6.00 -11.93 -6.08
C PHE A 208 6.34 -10.57 -6.73
N THR A 209 7.58 -10.10 -6.60
CA THR A 209 8.03 -8.86 -7.27
C THR A 209 7.91 -8.98 -8.79
N ASP A 210 8.28 -10.12 -9.37
CA ASP A 210 8.08 -10.39 -10.79
C ASP A 210 6.59 -10.38 -11.15
N ALA A 211 5.75 -11.03 -10.35
CA ALA A 211 4.30 -11.06 -10.57
C ALA A 211 3.70 -9.64 -10.61
N MET A 212 4.14 -8.75 -9.72
CA MET A 212 3.64 -7.36 -9.67
C MET A 212 4.02 -6.52 -10.89
N ASN A 213 5.14 -6.84 -11.55
CA ASN A 213 5.59 -6.13 -12.76
C ASN A 213 5.06 -6.74 -14.07
N GLN A 214 4.40 -7.90 -14.02
CA GLN A 214 3.86 -8.54 -15.22
C GLN A 214 2.53 -7.93 -15.68
N PRO A 215 2.27 -7.91 -17.00
CA PRO A 215 0.95 -7.59 -17.52
C PRO A 215 -0.04 -8.68 -17.10
N GLY A 216 -1.25 -8.29 -16.69
CA GLY A 216 -2.31 -9.25 -16.36
C GLY A 216 -3.07 -9.73 -17.60
N ARG A 217 -3.45 -11.01 -17.62
CA ARG A 217 -4.38 -11.56 -18.61
C ARG A 217 -5.83 -11.36 -18.14
N LYS A 218 -6.74 -11.02 -19.06
CA LYS A 218 -8.17 -10.94 -18.73
C LYS A 218 -8.73 -12.33 -18.42
N ILE A 219 -9.56 -12.41 -17.39
CA ILE A 219 -10.33 -13.61 -17.02
C ILE A 219 -11.82 -13.26 -16.84
N GLU A 220 -12.68 -14.27 -16.89
CA GLU A 220 -14.12 -14.12 -16.70
C GLU A 220 -14.46 -13.66 -15.27
N ILE A 221 -15.51 -12.85 -15.16
CA ILE A 221 -16.12 -12.51 -13.87
C ILE A 221 -16.80 -13.75 -13.32
N GLY A 222 -16.46 -14.15 -12.10
CA GLY A 222 -16.99 -15.37 -11.48
C GLY A 222 -16.14 -16.63 -11.74
N ALA A 223 -15.05 -16.54 -12.50
CA ALA A 223 -14.05 -17.62 -12.52
C ALA A 223 -13.58 -17.92 -11.08
N PRO A 224 -13.51 -19.18 -10.65
CA PRO A 224 -13.12 -19.52 -9.30
C PRO A 224 -11.74 -18.94 -8.97
N ASP A 225 -11.59 -18.46 -7.73
CA ASP A 225 -10.32 -17.95 -7.23
C ASP A 225 -9.25 -19.05 -7.08
N ASN A 226 -9.67 -20.32 -7.22
CA ASN A 226 -8.88 -21.54 -7.16
C ASN A 226 -7.84 -21.62 -8.28
#